data_AF-A0A8J8F7I3-F1
#
_entry.id   AF-A0A8J8F7I3-F1
#
_cell.length_a   1.000
_cell.length_b   1.000
_cell.length_c   1.000
_cell.angle_alpha   90.00
_cell.angle_beta   90.00
_cell.angle_gamma   90.00
#
_symmetry.space_group_name_H-M   'P 1'
#
loop_
_entity.id
_entity.type
_entity.pdbx_description
1 polymer ?
#
loop_
_entity_poly.entity_id
_entity_poly.type
_entity_poly.pdbx_seq_one_letter_code
_entity_poly.pdbx_strand_id
1 'polypeptide(L)' 'MKKEEAKQKVKELCERFRYNIDVYKRLTYNETQTRQEFINPFFEALGWDVSNRQGYAEQYKEVVHEDTIKV' A
#
# COMPACT_ATOMS: atom_id res chain seq x y z
N MET A 1 16.84 7.17 -0.19
CA MET A 1 16.04 7.91 -1.21
C MET A 1 16.01 9.38 -0.81
N LYS A 2 16.16 10.33 -1.74
CA LYS A 2 16.04 11.76 -1.40
C LYS A 2 14.56 12.12 -1.22
N LYS A 3 14.24 13.06 -0.33
CA LYS A 3 12.87 13.48 0.00
C LYS A 3 12.04 13.91 -1.23
N GLU A 4 12.70 14.49 -2.23
CA GLU A 4 12.07 14.92 -3.48
C GLU A 4 11.65 13.75 -4.37
N GLU A 5 12.49 12.72 -4.49
CA GLU A 5 12.14 11.49 -5.22
C GLU A 5 10.98 10.75 -4.56
N ALA A 6 10.96 10.69 -3.22
CA ALA A 6 9.86 10.11 -2.47
C ALA A 6 8.53 10.82 -2.77
N LYS A 7 8.55 12.16 -2.75
CA LYS A 7 7.36 12.98 -3.04
C LYS A 7 6.87 12.78 -4.47
N GLN A 8 7.79 12.69 -5.44
CA GLN A 8 7.46 12.42 -6.83
C GLN A 8 6.80 11.04 -6.99
N LYS A 9 7.38 10.01 -6.37
CA LYS A 9 6.86 8.64 -6.42
C LYS A 9 5.48 8.50 -5.79
N VAL A 10 5.24 9.18 -4.66
CA VAL A 10 3.91 9.24 -4.03
C VAL A 10 2.90 9.94 -4.95
N LYS A 11 3.30 11.04 -5.60
CA LYS A 11 2.43 11.76 -6.54
C LYS A 11 2.02 10.85 -7.71
N GLU A 12 2.97 10.15 -8.32
CA GLU A 12 2.70 9.21 -9.42
C GLU A 12 1.77 8.07 -9.00
N LEU A 13 1.95 7.51 -7.79
CA LEU A 13 1.06 6.50 -7.23
C LEU A 13 -0.37 7.03 -7.08
N CYS A 14 -0.54 8.23 -6.52
CA CYS A 14 -1.86 8.86 -6.40
C CYS A 14 -2.51 9.13 -7.75
N GLU A 15 -1.76 9.64 -8.74
CA GLU A 15 -2.28 9.91 -10.08
C GLU A 15 -2.71 8.61 -10.78
N ARG A 16 -1.89 7.56 -10.71
CA ARG A 16 -2.22 6.24 -11.26
C ARG A 16 -3.46 5.64 -10.59
N PHE A 17 -3.56 5.76 -9.26
CA PHE A 17 -4.72 5.29 -8.52
C PHE A 17 -6.00 6.01 -8.96
N ARG A 18 -5.93 7.34 -9.05
CA ARG A 18 -7.06 8.18 -9.47
C ARG A 18 -7.48 7.90 -10.90
N TYR A 19 -6.53 7.72 -11.82
CA TYR A 19 -6.81 7.45 -13.24
C TYR A 19 -7.56 6.12 -13.43
N ASN A 20 -7.22 5.10 -12.64
CA ASN A 20 -7.80 3.76 -12.78
C ASN A 20 -8.80 3.42 -11.66
N ILE A 21 -9.33 4.42 -10.95
CA ILE A 21 -10.21 4.20 -9.78
C ILE A 21 -11.44 3.36 -10.12
N ASP A 22 -11.96 3.47 -11.34
CA ASP A 22 -13.09 2.68 -11.83
C ASP A 22 -12.76 1.18 -11.90
N VAL A 23 -11.51 0.83 -12.22
CA VAL A 23 -11.02 -0.56 -12.25
C VAL A 23 -10.85 -1.08 -10.82
N TYR A 24 -10.29 -0.27 -9.92
CA TYR A 24 -10.03 -0.67 -8.53
C TYR A 24 -11.28 -0.79 -7.67
N LYS A 25 -12.39 -0.14 -8.08
CA LYS A 25 -13.69 -0.30 -7.43
C LYS A 25 -14.44 -1.57 -7.85
N ARG A 26 -13.94 -2.33 -8.83
CA ARG A 26 -14.58 -3.57 -9.28
C ARG A 26 -14.32 -4.68 -8.26
N LEU A 27 -15.31 -5.57 -8.11
CA LEU A 27 -15.21 -6.77 -7.26
C LEU A 27 -14.05 -7.70 -7.63
N THR A 28 -13.53 -7.59 -8.86
CA THR A 28 -12.37 -8.35 -9.34
C THR A 28 -11.04 -7.84 -8.79
N TYR A 29 -11.00 -6.64 -8.22
CA TYR A 29 -9.80 -6.06 -7.63
C TYR A 29 -9.90 -6.13 -6.11
N ASN A 30 -9.04 -6.93 -5.48
CA ASN A 30 -9.12 -7.20 -4.05
C ASN A 30 -8.14 -6.36 -3.23
N GLU A 31 -8.28 -6.45 -1.91
CA GLU A 31 -7.43 -5.74 -0.95
C GLU A 31 -5.95 -6.10 -1.11
N THR A 32 -5.63 -7.37 -1.36
CA THR A 32 -4.24 -7.84 -1.53
C THR A 32 -3.57 -7.16 -2.73
N GLN A 33 -4.27 -7.03 -3.85
CA GLN A 33 -3.77 -6.32 -5.03
C GLN A 33 -3.57 -4.83 -4.74
N THR A 34 -4.53 -4.20 -4.07
CA THR A 34 -4.42 -2.79 -3.64
C THR A 34 -3.20 -2.58 -2.74
N ARG A 35 -2.99 -3.51 -1.79
CA ARG A 35 -1.87 -3.47 -0.87
C ARG A 35 -0.54 -3.56 -1.60
N GLN A 36 -0.39 -4.53 -2.50
CA GLN A 36 0.85 -4.76 -3.23
C GLN A 36 1.16 -3.65 -4.24
N GLU A 37 0.16 -3.15 -4.96
CA GLU A 37 0.38 -2.19 -6.05
C GLU A 37 0.46 -0.73 -5.59
N PHE A 38 -0.15 -0.37 -4.45
CA PHE A 38 -0.24 1.02 -4.00
C PHE A 38 0.29 1.24 -2.59
N ILE A 39 -0.16 0.44 -1.63
CA ILE A 39 0.15 0.68 -0.21
C ILE A 39 1.62 0.38 0.09
N ASN A 40 2.12 -0.77 -0.35
CA ASN A 40 3.53 -1.14 -0.20
C ASN A 40 4.47 -0.10 -0.83
N PRO A 41 4.34 0.25 -2.13
CA PRO A 41 5.24 1.22 -2.75
C PRO A 41 5.07 2.64 -2.19
N PHE A 42 3.91 3.01 -1.64
CA PHE A 42 3.71 4.28 -0.94
C PHE A 42 4.59 4.36 0.32
N PHE A 43 4.52 3.34 1.18
CA PHE A 43 5.31 3.29 2.41
C PHE A 43 6.81 3.10 2.12
N GLU A 44 7.16 2.29 1.12
CA GLU A 44 8.55 2.18 0.66
C GLU A 44 9.10 3.52 0.15
N ALA A 45 8.28 4.32 -0.55
CA ALA A 45 8.68 5.67 -0.96
C ALA A 45 8.93 6.59 0.24
N LEU A 46 8.20 6.41 1.35
CA LEU A 46 8.43 7.11 2.62
C LEU A 46 9.64 6.58 3.40
N GLY A 47 10.29 5.51 2.92
CA GLY A 47 11.45 4.88 3.56
C GLY A 47 11.10 3.80 4.59
N TRP A 48 9.86 3.29 4.58
CA TRP A 48 9.45 2.18 5.43
C TRP A 48 9.77 0.84 4.75
N ASP A 49 10.31 -0.13 5.49
CA ASP A 49 10.62 -1.47 4.99
C ASP A 49 9.38 -2.39 5.02
N VAL A 50 8.46 -2.20 4.08
CA VAL A 50 7.19 -2.96 4.02
C VAL A 50 7.40 -4.42 3.61
N SER A 51 8.44 -4.69 2.83
CA SER A 51 8.79 -6.05 2.39
C SER A 51 9.40 -6.91 3.51
N ASN A 52 9.55 -6.37 4.72
CA ASN A 52 10.18 -7.02 5.87
C ASN A 52 11.51 -7.71 5.49
N ARG A 53 12.31 -7.07 4.64
CA ARG A 53 13.59 -7.64 4.16
C ARG A 53 14.61 -7.72 5.28
N GLN A 54 14.40 -6.99 6.37
CA GLN A 54 15.20 -7.08 7.59
C GLN A 54 14.79 -8.23 8.55
N GLY A 55 13.72 -8.99 8.25
CA GLY A 55 13.33 -10.17 9.02
C GLY A 55 12.75 -9.88 10.40
N TYR A 56 12.10 -8.73 10.59
CA TYR A 56 11.44 -8.40 11.86
C TYR A 56 10.18 -9.24 12.07
N ALA A 57 10.07 -9.83 13.26
CA ALA A 57 8.94 -10.68 13.65
C ALA A 57 7.60 -9.94 13.55
N GLU A 58 6.53 -10.69 13.28
CA GLU A 58 5.13 -10.28 13.07
C GLU A 58 4.47 -9.42 14.18
N GLN A 59 5.22 -8.98 15.18
CA GLN A 59 4.76 -8.38 16.44
C GLN A 59 4.65 -6.85 16.42
N TYR A 60 5.06 -6.16 15.35
CA TYR A 60 4.91 -4.70 15.18
C TYR A 60 3.78 -4.31 14.21
N LYS A 61 2.80 -5.19 13.96
CA LYS A 61 1.59 -4.80 13.22
C LYS A 61 0.75 -3.89 14.11
N GLU A 62 0.77 -2.57 13.87
CA GLU A 62 -0.23 -1.64 14.41
C GLU A 62 -1.60 -1.79 13.72
N VAL A 63 -1.68 -2.54 12.62
CA VAL A 63 -2.93 -2.80 11.89
C VAL A 63 -3.48 -4.16 12.33
N VAL A 64 -4.39 -4.11 13.29
CA VAL A 64 -5.36 -5.18 13.56
C VAL A 64 -6.32 -5.21 12.37
N HIS A 65 -6.37 -6.33 11.65
CA HIS A 65 -7.37 -6.55 10.62
C HIS A 65 -8.73 -6.59 11.32
N GLU A 66 -9.57 -5.56 11.13
CA GLU A 66 -10.91 -5.58 11.73
C GLU A 66 -11.70 -6.78 11.19
N ASP A 67 -12.30 -7.48 12.14
CA ASP A 67 -13.01 -8.74 12.00
C ASP A 67 -14.04 -8.68 10.86
N THR A 68 -14.09 -9.75 10.07
CA THR A 68 -15.14 -9.89 9.05
C THR A 68 -16.47 -10.09 9.75
N ILE A 69 -17.23 -9.01 9.93
CA ILE A 69 -18.61 -9.09 10.40
C ILE A 69 -19.41 -9.82 9.31
N LYS A 70 -19.64 -11.11 9.51
CA LYS A 70 -20.59 -11.89 8.72
C LYS A 70 -22.00 -11.43 9.11
N VAL A 71 -22.75 -10.89 8.15
CA VAL A 71 -24.22 -10.77 8.22
C VAL A 71 -24.85 -12.02 7.63
#